data_AF-A0A7W5P839-F1
#
_entry.id   AF-A0A7W5P839-F1
#
_cell.length_a   1.000
_cell.length_b   1.000
_cell.length_c   1.000
_cell.angle_alpha   90.00
_cell.angle_beta   90.00
_cell.angle_gamma   90.00
#
_symmetry.space_group_name_H-M   'P 1'
#
loop_
_entity.id
_entity.type
_entity.pdbx_description
1 polymer ?
#
loop_
_entity_poly.entity_id
_entity_poly.type
_entity_poly.pdbx_seq_one_letter_code
_entity_poly.pdbx_strand_id
1 'polypeptide(L)' 'MVYHPVEPSAKHVWVRASGEHGQPVAGVVLAWQHAPLHNIGGSAWQALVATTPFDDTLIIGWVDASRLVELRDPSPTS' A
#
# COMPACT_ATOMS: atom_id res chain seq x y z
N MET A 1 5.06 10.12 19.02
CA MET A 1 4.41 10.92 17.97
C MET A 1 3.73 9.97 17.01
N VAL A 2 2.40 9.93 17.01
CA VAL A 2 1.63 9.17 16.02
C VAL A 2 1.59 10.04 14.77
N TYR A 3 2.41 9.71 13.76
CA TYR A 3 2.31 10.35 12.45
C TYR A 3 0.93 9.99 11.89
N HIS A 4 0.04 10.97 11.81
CA HIS A 4 -1.13 10.85 10.96
C HIS A 4 -0.62 10.82 9.50
N PRO A 5 -1.13 9.94 8.63
CA PRO A 5 -0.96 10.15 7.20
C PRO A 5 -1.52 11.55 6.88
N VAL A 6 -0.69 12.41 6.30
CA VAL A 6 -1.13 13.69 5.70
C VAL A 6 -2.31 13.36 4.78
N GLU A 7 -3.37 14.17 4.84
CA GLU A 7 -4.70 14.03 4.20
C GLU A 7 -4.84 12.96 3.11
N PRO A 8 -5.93 12.16 3.10
CA PRO A 8 -6.11 11.05 2.17
C PRO A 8 -6.09 11.57 0.73
N SER A 9 -4.91 11.52 0.13
CA SER A 9 -4.66 11.82 -1.27
C SER A 9 -4.31 10.51 -1.94
N ALA A 10 -4.85 10.31 -3.14
CA ALA A 10 -4.51 9.13 -3.91
C ALA A 10 -3.01 9.13 -4.19
N LYS A 11 -2.32 8.04 -3.81
CA LYS A 11 -0.86 7.92 -3.96
C LYS A 11 -0.51 6.59 -4.61
N HIS A 12 0.35 6.66 -5.64
CA HIS A 12 0.94 5.48 -6.27
C HIS A 12 1.95 4.82 -5.32
N VAL A 13 1.84 3.51 -5.18
CA VAL A 13 2.67 2.68 -4.29
C VAL A 13 3.00 1.35 -4.94
N TRP A 14 4.11 0.75 -4.51
CA TRP A 14 4.36 -0.67 -4.67
C TRP A 14 3.78 -1.42 -3.46
N VAL A 15 3.04 -2.48 -3.71
CA VAL A 15 2.41 -3.33 -2.69
C VAL A 15 3.10 -4.67 -2.65
N ARG A 16 3.71 -5.03 -1.52
CA ARG A 16 4.29 -6.37 -1.33
C ARG A 16 3.17 -7.40 -1.17
N ALA A 17 2.88 -8.16 -2.22
CA ALA A 17 1.88 -9.23 -2.21
C ALA A 17 2.47 -10.49 -1.54
N SER A 18 1.90 -10.89 -0.40
CA SER A 18 2.21 -12.12 0.37
C SER A 18 3.70 -12.41 0.65
N GLY A 19 4.14 -12.10 1.88
CA GLY A 19 5.46 -12.48 2.41
C GLY A 19 6.62 -11.58 1.96
N GLU A 20 7.80 -11.82 2.53
CA GLU A 20 9.01 -11.03 2.25
C GLU A 20 9.60 -11.24 0.84
N HIS A 21 9.12 -12.23 0.09
CA HIS A 21 9.71 -12.67 -1.17
C HIS A 21 8.81 -12.51 -2.40
N GLY A 22 7.56 -12.05 -2.25
CA GLY A 22 6.67 -11.79 -3.39
C GLY A 22 7.11 -10.56 -4.19
N GLN A 23 6.94 -10.60 -5.52
CA GLN A 23 7.16 -9.41 -6.33
C GLN A 23 6.16 -8.32 -5.95
N PRO A 24 6.61 -7.07 -5.72
CA PRO A 24 5.70 -5.96 -5.48
C PRO A 24 4.80 -5.70 -6.69
N VAL A 25 3.53 -5.43 -6.44
CA VAL A 25 2.52 -5.10 -7.45
C VAL A 25 2.21 -3.61 -7.38
N ALA A 26 2.00 -2.95 -8.51
CA ALA A 26 1.60 -1.55 -8.53
C ALA A 26 0.20 -1.37 -7.91
N GLY A 27 0.02 -0.29 -7.16
CA GLY A 27 -1.28 0.06 -6.59
C GLY A 27 -1.47 1.54 -6.31
N VAL A 28 -2.72 1.90 -6.04
CA VAL A 28 -3.13 3.25 -5.67
C VAL A 28 -3.81 3.20 -4.31
N VAL A 29 -3.29 3.99 -3.35
CA VAL A 29 -3.94 4.20 -2.06
C VAL A 29 -5.20 5.04 -2.27
N LEU A 30 -6.34 4.55 -1.77
CA LEU A 30 -7.64 5.22 -1.87
C LEU A 30 -8.11 5.82 -0.53
N ALA A 31 -7.75 5.18 0.58
CA ALA A 31 -8.15 5.60 1.93
C ALA A 31 -7.19 5.05 3.00
N TRP A 32 -7.21 5.65 4.19
CA TRP A 32 -6.46 5.20 5.37
C TRP A 32 -7.40 4.94 6.55
N GLN A 33 -7.07 3.95 7.37
CA GLN A 33 -7.72 3.73 8.66
C GLN A 33 -6.78 3.07 9.67
N HIS A 34 -7.17 3.10 10.94
CA HIS A 34 -6.50 2.32 11.97
C HIS A 34 -6.67 0.81 11.73
N ALA A 35 -5.61 0.05 11.95
CA ALA A 35 -5.65 -1.40 11.88
C ALA A 35 -6.50 -1.97 13.03
N PRO A 36 -7.18 -3.12 12.84
CA PRO A 36 -7.92 -3.78 13.91
C PRO A 36 -6.98 -4.20 15.04
N LEU A 37 -7.48 -4.22 16.28
CA LEU A 37 -6.69 -4.52 17.50
C LEU A 37 -5.91 -5.86 17.46
N HIS A 38 -6.31 -6.80 16.60
CA HIS A 38 -5.66 -8.11 16.45
C HIS A 38 -4.54 -8.14 15.39
N ASN A 39 -4.14 -7.00 14.83
CA ASN A 39 -3.02 -6.91 13.87
C ASN A 39 -1.65 -7.02 14.58
N ILE A 40 -1.40 -8.16 15.22
CA ILE A 40 -0.20 -8.42 16.01
C ILE A 40 1.02 -8.52 15.08
N GLY A 41 1.99 -7.63 15.26
CA GLY A 41 3.22 -7.59 14.46
C GLY A 41 3.16 -6.73 13.20
N GLY A 42 2.02 -6.08 12.93
CA GLY A 42 1.83 -5.15 11.80
C GLY A 42 1.90 -3.68 12.21
N SER A 43 1.54 -2.81 11.27
CA SER A 43 1.38 -1.37 11.53
C SER A 43 0.06 -1.08 12.26
N ALA A 44 0.02 0.02 13.01
CA ALA A 44 -1.22 0.57 13.58
C ALA A 44 -2.17 1.14 12.51
N TRP A 45 -1.72 1.20 11.26
CA TRP A 45 -2.45 1.76 10.11
C TRP A 45 -2.53 0.75 8.97
N GLN A 46 -3.61 0.84 8.22
CA GLN A 46 -3.82 0.15 6.96
C GLN A 46 -4.42 1.10 5.93
N ALA A 47 -4.14 0.83 4.66
CA ALA A 47 -4.69 1.60 3.54
C ALA A 47 -5.62 0.72 2.71
N LEU A 48 -6.68 1.31 2.16
CA LEU A 48 -7.46 0.68 1.11
C LEU A 48 -6.70 0.90 -0.19
N VAL A 49 -6.29 -0.18 -0.84
CA VAL A 49 -5.44 -0.11 -2.04
C VAL A 49 -6.09 -0.85 -3.18
N ALA A 50 -6.13 -0.20 -4.35
CA ALA A 50 -6.46 -0.83 -5.62
C ALA A 50 -5.17 -1.34 -6.28
N THR A 51 -5.11 -2.63 -6.65
CA THR A 51 -3.97 -3.26 -7.32
C THR A 51 -4.41 -4.04 -8.55
N THR A 52 -3.49 -4.24 -9.50
CA THR A 52 -3.71 -5.03 -10.72
C THR A 52 -2.64 -6.12 -10.84
N PRO A 53 -2.69 -7.18 -10.02
CA PRO A 53 -1.66 -8.23 -10.02
C PRO A 53 -1.70 -9.13 -11.25
N PHE A 54 -2.82 -9.13 -11.98
CA PHE A 54 -3.02 -9.89 -13.21
C PHE A 54 -3.68 -8.97 -14.24
N ASP A 55 -3.50 -9.28 -15.52
CA ASP A 55 -4.16 -8.56 -16.60
C ASP A 55 -5.70 -8.58 -16.41
N ASP A 56 -6.34 -7.45 -16.72
CA ASP A 56 -7.79 -7.23 -16.63
C ASP A 56 -8.45 -7.47 -15.25
N THR A 57 -7.65 -7.58 -14.18
CA THR A 57 -8.15 -7.79 -12.81
C THR A 57 -7.83 -6.61 -11.90
N LEU A 58 -8.85 -6.03 -11.28
CA LEU A 58 -8.72 -5.03 -10.23
C LEU A 58 -9.05 -5.66 -8.87
N ILE A 59 -8.09 -5.66 -7.95
CA ILE A 59 -8.29 -6.09 -6.57
C ILE A 59 -8.29 -4.85 -5.68
N ILE A 60 -9.33 -4.68 -4.87
CA ILE A 60 -9.42 -3.61 -3.87
C ILE A 60 -9.45 -4.26 -2.50
N GLY A 61 -8.49 -3.91 -1.65
CA GLY A 61 -8.38 -4.52 -0.33
C GLY A 61 -7.62 -3.66 0.67
N TRP A 62 -7.85 -3.94 1.96
CA TRP A 62 -7.09 -3.34 3.04
C TRP A 62 -5.71 -3.99 3.12
N VAL A 63 -4.68 -3.15 3.11
CA VAL A 63 -3.27 -3.55 3.14
C VAL A 63 -2.60 -2.86 4.32
N ASP A 64 -1.90 -3.64 5.14
CA ASP A 64 -1.08 -3.13 6.24
C ASP A 64 -0.06 -2.10 5.72
N ALA A 65 0.08 -0.97 6.41
CA ALA A 65 0.94 0.12 5.94
C ALA A 65 2.42 -0.30 5.78
N SER A 66 2.89 -1.30 6.53
CA SER A 66 4.27 -1.80 6.41
C SER A 66 4.56 -2.49 5.07
N ARG A 67 3.51 -2.85 4.32
CA ARG A 67 3.62 -3.50 3.01
C ARG A 67 3.59 -2.52 1.85
N LEU A 68 3.38 -1.24 2.12
CA LEU A 68 3.35 -0.17 1.13
C LEU A 68 4.74 0.42 1.00
N VAL A 69 5.27 0.39 -0.22
CA VAL A 69 6.56 0.98 -0.57
C VAL A 69 6.30 2.16 -1.49
N GLU A 70 6.93 3.29 -1.23
CA GLU A 70 6.78 4.46 -2.09
C GLU A 70 7.27 4.17 -3.51
N LEU A 71 6.48 4.57 -4.49
CA LEU A 71 6.94 4.64 -5.87
C LEU A 71 7.95 5.79 -5.94
N ARG A 72 9.24 5.47 -6.16
CA ARG A 72 10.17 6.50 -6.63
C ARG A 72 9.87 6.70 -8.10
N ASP A 73 9.51 7.91 -8.50
CA ASP A 73 9.38 8.24 -9.91
C ASP A 73 10.71 7.85 -10.59
N PRO A 74 10.68 7.02 -11.65
CA PRO A 74 11.84 6.86 -12.48
C PRO A 74 12.07 8.22 -13.14
N SER A 75 13.03 8.99 -12.65
CA SER A 75 13.53 10.15 -13.37
C SER A 75 13.87 9.68 -14.79
N PRO A 76 13.32 10.29 -15.86
CA PRO A 76 13.70 9.91 -17.21
C PRO A 76 15.22 10.10 -17.30
N THR A 77 15.95 9.03 -17.59
CA THR A 77 17.37 9.11 -17.93
C THR A 77 17.48 10.01 -19.15
N SER A 78 18.08 11.19 -18.98
CA SER A 78 18.47 12.08 -20.08
C SER A 78 19.51 11.40 -20.98
#